data_AF-A0A829W131-F1
#
_entry.id   AF-A0A829W131-F1
#
_cell.length_a   1.000
_cell.length_b   1.000
_cell.length_c   1.000
_cell.angle_alpha   90.00
_cell.angle_beta   90.00
_cell.angle_gamma   90.00
#
_symmetry.space_group_name_H-M   'P 1'
#
loop_
_entity.id
_entity.type
_entity.pdbx_description
1 polymer ?
#
loop_
_entity_poly.entity_id
_entity_poly.type
_entity_poly.pdbx_seq_one_letter_code
_entity_poly.pdbx_strand_id
1 'polypeptide(L)' 'MAWWGDKGIDGFRMDVISMLSREQRFPDGVLKEGKPYGDGLPYYANGPRIHEFLRDMSPMS' A
#
# COMPACT_ATOMS: atom_id res chain seq x y z
N MET A 1 1.49 15.34 1.08
CA MET A 1 0.51 15.80 0.07
C MET A 1 0.26 17.29 0.17
N ALA A 2 0.13 17.86 1.38
CA ALA A 2 -0.04 19.30 1.62
C ALA A 2 0.89 20.20 0.79
N TRP A 3 2.22 20.00 0.82
CA TRP A 3 3.16 20.88 0.11
C TRP A 3 2.86 21.07 -1.39
N TRP A 4 2.47 20.01 -2.10
CA TRP A 4 2.09 20.11 -3.52
C TRP A 4 0.66 20.62 -3.69
N GLY A 5 -0.26 20.27 -2.78
CA GLY A 5 -1.62 20.83 -2.75
C GLY A 5 -1.62 22.35 -2.54
N ASP A 6 -0.76 22.86 -1.66
CA ASP A 6 -0.58 24.29 -1.39
C ASP A 6 -0.05 25.06 -2.62
N LYS A 7 0.54 24.34 -3.58
CA LYS A 7 0.98 24.89 -4.87
C LYS A 7 -0.09 24.85 -5.96
N GLY A 8 -1.28 24.31 -5.66
CA GLY A 8 -2.43 24.31 -6.56
C GLY A 8 -2.45 23.19 -7.58
N ILE A 9 -1.89 22.01 -7.29
CA ILE A 9 -2.09 20.84 -8.16
C ILE A 9 -3.53 20.30 -8.02
N ASP A 10 -4.08 19.74 -9.09
CA ASP A 10 -5.49 19.27 -9.12
C ASP A 10 -5.70 17.86 -8.54
N GLY A 11 -4.64 17.15 -8.19
CA GLY A 11 -4.76 15.83 -7.59
C GLY A 11 -3.49 14.98 -7.65
N PHE A 12 -3.60 13.76 -7.15
CA PHE A 12 -2.51 12.80 -7.10
C PHE A 12 -2.90 11.49 -7.78
N ARG A 13 -2.01 10.97 -8.61
CA ARG A 13 -1.97 9.54 -8.94
C ARG A 13 -1.05 8.86 -7.94
N MET A 14 -1.61 8.01 -7.08
CA MET A 14 -0.86 7.33 -6.03
C MET A 14 -0.32 6.00 -6.55
N ASP A 15 0.99 5.89 -6.71
CA ASP A 15 1.63 4.68 -7.22
C ASP A 15 1.60 3.54 -6.19
N VAL A 16 1.39 2.31 -6.66
CA VAL A 16 1.36 1.06 -5.86
C VAL A 16 0.64 1.20 -4.51
N ILE A 17 -0.42 2.02 -4.46
CA ILE A 17 -1.04 2.44 -3.20
C ILE A 17 -1.58 1.27 -2.38
N SER A 18 -2.02 0.21 -3.05
CA SER A 18 -2.47 -1.05 -2.44
C SER A 18 -1.39 -1.73 -1.60
N MET A 19 -0.11 -1.39 -1.77
CA MET A 19 1.02 -2.01 -1.06
C MET A 19 1.41 -1.30 0.24
N LEU A 20 0.65 -0.27 0.65
CA LEU A 20 0.95 0.55 1.83
C LEU A 20 0.77 -0.21 3.16
N SER A 21 -0.22 -1.12 3.22
CA SER A 21 -0.49 -1.92 4.42
C SER A 21 0.15 -3.30 4.31
N ARG A 22 1.11 -3.60 5.17
CA ARG A 22 1.82 -4.89 5.24
C ARG A 22 1.55 -5.62 6.54
N GLU A 23 1.53 -6.94 6.47
CA GLU A 23 1.55 -7.79 7.66
C GLU A 23 2.90 -7.66 8.40
N GLN A 24 2.87 -7.21 9.65
CA GLN A 24 4.07 -6.88 10.43
C GLN A 24 4.84 -8.07 10.97
N ARG A 25 4.28 -9.28 10.89
CA ARG A 25 4.98 -10.52 11.27
C ARG A 25 5.98 -10.96 10.21
N PHE A 26 5.88 -10.40 8.99
CA PHE A 26 6.69 -10.75 7.83
C PHE A 26 6.80 -12.27 7.61
N PRO A 27 5.67 -12.99 7.48
CA PRO A 27 5.70 -14.42 7.24
C PRO A 27 6.35 -14.73 5.88
N ASP A 28 6.94 -15.93 5.79
CA ASP A 28 7.47 -16.42 4.52
C ASP A 28 6.35 -16.60 3.49
N GLY A 29 6.62 -16.17 2.26
CA GLY A 29 5.77 -16.40 1.11
C GLY A 29 5.72 -17.89 0.73
N VAL A 30 4.59 -18.33 0.17
CA VAL A 30 4.48 -19.69 -0.36
C VAL A 30 5.47 -19.86 -1.52
N LEU A 31 6.41 -20.79 -1.39
CA LEU A 31 7.36 -21.11 -2.45
C LEU A 31 6.65 -21.86 -3.57
N LYS A 32 6.64 -21.29 -4.77
CA LYS A 32 6.10 -21.94 -5.97
C LYS A 32 7.20 -22.77 -6.63
N GLU A 33 6.82 -23.90 -7.24
CA GLU A 33 7.76 -24.77 -7.94
C GLU A 33 8.60 -24.01 -8.97
N GLY A 34 9.90 -24.25 -8.97
CA GLY A 34 10.85 -23.58 -9.87
C GLY A 34 11.07 -22.09 -9.59
N LYS A 35 10.55 -21.53 -8.50
CA LYS A 35 10.82 -20.14 -8.09
C LYS A 35 11.82 -20.09 -6.93
N PRO A 36 12.79 -19.16 -6.94
CA PRO A 36 13.76 -19.01 -5.88
C PRO A 36 13.22 -18.25 -4.65
N TYR A 37 12.04 -17.63 -4.75
CA TYR A 37 11.44 -16.79 -3.70
C TYR A 37 9.96 -17.11 -3.50
N GLY A 38 9.48 -16.91 -2.27
CA GLY A 38 8.07 -17.08 -1.90
C GLY A 38 7.17 -15.98 -2.45
N ASP A 39 5.90 -16.31 -2.69
CA ASP A 39 4.87 -15.34 -3.09
C ASP A 39 4.43 -14.49 -1.88
N GLY A 40 4.94 -13.26 -1.82
CA GLY A 40 4.62 -12.30 -0.77
C GLY A 40 3.35 -11.48 -1.01
N LEU A 41 2.71 -11.59 -2.19
CA LEU A 41 1.56 -10.75 -2.56
C LEU A 41 0.45 -10.74 -1.50
N PRO A 42 0.08 -11.88 -0.86
CA PRO A 42 -0.94 -11.89 0.19
C PRO A 42 -0.61 -11.06 1.44
N TYR A 43 0.67 -10.75 1.66
CA TYR A 43 1.14 -10.13 2.90
C TYR A 43 1.46 -8.65 2.78
N TYR A 44 1.63 -8.12 1.57
CA TYR A 44 1.91 -6.70 1.36
C TYR A 44 0.85 -5.99 0.52
N ALA A 45 0.03 -6.68 -0.28
CA ALA A 45 -1.01 -6.05 -1.08
C ALA A 45 -2.36 -6.10 -0.38
N ASN A 46 -3.07 -4.98 -0.37
CA ASN A 46 -4.40 -4.81 0.24
C ASN A 46 -4.46 -5.25 1.71
N GLY A 47 -3.39 -5.01 2.47
CA GLY A 47 -3.33 -5.42 3.87
C GLY A 47 -4.38 -4.73 4.75
N PRO A 48 -4.54 -5.18 5.99
CA PRO A 48 -5.71 -4.89 6.83
C PRO A 48 -5.95 -3.40 7.12
N ARG A 49 -4.91 -2.55 7.06
CA ARG A 49 -4.99 -1.12 7.32
C ARG A 49 -5.06 -0.26 6.07
N ILE A 50 -5.15 -0.85 4.87
CA ILE A 50 -5.11 -0.08 3.63
C ILE A 50 -6.23 0.97 3.57
N HIS A 51 -7.45 0.61 3.94
CA HIS A 51 -8.58 1.52 3.94
C HIS A 51 -8.51 2.56 5.08
N GLU A 52 -7.86 2.24 6.20
CA GLU A 52 -7.57 3.21 7.26
C GLU A 52 -6.63 4.29 6.72
N PHE A 53 -5.49 3.89 6.15
CA PHE A 53 -4.53 4.84 5.61
C PHE A 53 -5.10 5.68 4.46
N LEU A 54 -5.90 5.09 3.58
CA LEU A 54 -6.57 5.83 2.50
C LEU A 54 -7.53 6.89 3.05
N ARG A 55 -8.23 6.61 4.15
CA ARG A 55 -9.09 7.60 4.81
C ARG A 55 -8.28 8.71 5.47
N ASP A 56 -7.20 8.38 6.17
CA ASP A 56 -6.34 9.38 6.82
C ASP A 56 -5.67 10.32 5.81
N MET A 57 -5.40 9.82 4.60
CA MET A 57 -4.85 10.59 3.49
C MET A 57 -5.90 11.44 2.77
N SER A 58 -7.18 11.10 2.86
CA SER A 58 -8.26 11.91 2.32
C SER A 58 -8.66 12.98 3.34
N PRO A 59 -8.72 14.27 2.98
CA PRO A 59 -9.38 15.23 3.85
C PRO A 59 -10.84 14.79 4.03
N MET A 60 -11.29 14.65 5.28
CA MET A 60 -12.71 14.63 5.60
C MET A 60 -13.26 15.99 5.13
N SER A 61 -14.02 15.99 4.03
CA SER A 61 -14.78 17.15 3.57
C SER A 61 -15.92 17.46 4.53
#